data_AF-A0A0D0AKN2-F1
#
_entry.id   AF-A0A0D0AKN2-F1
#
_cell.length_a   1.000
_cell.length_b   1.000
_cell.length_c   1.000
_cell.angle_alpha   90.00
_cell.angle_beta   90.00
_cell.angle_gamma   90.00
#
_symmetry.space_group_name_H-M   'P 1'
#
loop_
_entity.id
_entity.type
_entity.pdbx_description
1 polymer ?
#
loop_
_entity_poly.entity_id
_entity_poly.type
_entity_poly.pdbx_seq_one_letter_code
_entity_poly.pdbx_strand_id
1 'polypeptide(L)'
;LMLPFKFLICSRPEPRIRNVFGQQSFRTIVTRCDLGEAFESGKDIAKYLRERFEKIRREHGCTMAHVPQEWPGEGIVQLLVQRACGQFVYATTVLKYIGDYLDLPTERLEIILNITVPEDYDSPYPDLDLLYLQILSASKQKELLLEVLAHLLRPGPDIFLNHQYEQTSSRCIEGLFFLAKGKVRTQFFGLHSVLNIPDNDDDNITVRHASFVDFLYDKKRSGRYYVSKSQEARHEQIAFYLLKRISSSIKGHQHLNS
;
A
#
# COMPACT_ATOMS: atom_id res chain seq x y z
N LEU A 1 32.82 -7.82 29.20
CA LEU A 1 32.13 -8.90 28.43
C LEU A 1 31.81 -8.35 27.03
N MET A 2 32.36 -8.93 25.96
CA MET A 2 31.83 -8.68 24.61
C MET A 2 30.73 -9.70 24.34
N LEU A 3 29.52 -9.23 24.06
CA LEU A 3 28.41 -10.09 23.64
C LEU A 3 28.61 -10.47 22.17
N PRO A 4 28.47 -11.74 21.77
CA PRO A 4 28.53 -12.13 20.37
C PRO A 4 27.29 -11.58 19.64
N PHE A 5 27.50 -10.60 18.76
CA PHE A 5 26.44 -10.07 17.90
C PHE A 5 26.34 -10.89 16.61
N LYS A 6 25.12 -11.27 16.24
CA LYS A 6 24.80 -11.79 14.91
C LYS A 6 23.94 -10.77 14.19
N PHE A 7 24.33 -10.42 12.97
CA PHE A 7 23.60 -9.50 12.11
C PHE A 7 22.90 -10.31 11.02
N LEU A 8 21.61 -10.07 10.83
CA LEU A 8 20.86 -10.52 9.66
C LEU A 8 20.70 -9.32 8.72
N ILE A 9 21.22 -9.43 7.51
CA ILE A 9 21.15 -8.38 6.50
C ILE A 9 20.32 -8.91 5.33
N CYS A 10 19.18 -8.27 5.08
CA CYS A 10 18.31 -8.59 3.95
C CYS A 10 18.46 -7.51 2.89
N SER A 11 18.84 -7.89 1.67
CA SER A 11 18.99 -6.95 0.56
C SER A 11 18.62 -7.61 -0.77
N ARG A 12 18.26 -6.79 -1.77
CA ARG A 12 18.26 -7.24 -3.17
C ARG A 12 19.68 -7.64 -3.59
N PRO A 13 19.86 -8.49 -4.62
CA PRO A 13 21.17 -8.94 -5.08
C PRO A 13 21.92 -7.84 -5.88
N GLU A 14 21.96 -6.62 -5.36
CA GLU A 14 22.59 -5.48 -6.01
C GLU A 14 24.10 -5.72 -6.16
N PRO A 15 24.70 -5.46 -7.35
CA PRO A 15 26.10 -5.77 -7.62
C PRO A 15 27.07 -5.21 -6.58
N ARG A 16 26.81 -3.99 -6.09
CA ARG A 16 27.64 -3.33 -5.07
C ARG A 16 27.65 -4.11 -3.76
N ILE A 17 26.49 -4.58 -3.32
CA ILE A 17 26.34 -5.36 -2.08
C ILE A 17 27.00 -6.74 -2.24
N ARG A 18 26.74 -7.41 -3.38
CA ARG A 18 27.37 -8.70 -3.70
C ARG A 18 28.89 -8.61 -3.73
N ASN A 19 29.43 -7.55 -4.33
CA ASN A 19 30.87 -7.33 -4.43
C ASN A 19 31.50 -7.12 -3.05
N VAL A 20 30.92 -6.27 -2.19
CA VAL A 20 31.46 -6.00 -0.84
C VAL A 20 31.48 -7.27 0.00
N PHE A 21 30.35 -7.97 0.11
CA PHE A 21 30.33 -9.23 0.87
C PHE A 21 31.13 -10.35 0.20
N GLY A 22 31.49 -10.20 -1.08
CA GLY A 22 32.29 -11.14 -1.86
C GLY A 22 33.78 -11.09 -1.54
N GLN A 23 34.24 -10.00 -0.93
CA GLN A 23 35.63 -9.80 -0.55
C GLN A 23 36.10 -10.84 0.48
N GLN A 24 37.40 -11.16 0.42
CA GLN A 24 38.00 -12.20 1.26
C GLN A 24 37.82 -11.95 2.76
N SER A 25 37.79 -10.67 3.16
CA SER A 25 37.56 -10.21 4.54
C SER A 25 36.21 -10.65 5.13
N PHE A 26 35.18 -10.87 4.29
CA PHE A 26 33.84 -11.22 4.74
C PHE A 26 33.50 -12.71 4.61
N ARG A 27 34.31 -13.51 3.90
CA ARG A 27 33.99 -14.92 3.60
C ARG A 27 33.88 -15.82 4.83
N THR A 28 34.62 -15.53 5.89
CA THR A 28 34.63 -16.34 7.12
C THR A 28 33.56 -15.91 8.13
N ILE A 29 32.92 -14.77 7.92
CA ILE A 29 31.95 -14.15 8.85
C ILE A 29 30.55 -14.02 8.25
N VAL A 30 30.39 -14.12 6.93
CA VAL A 30 29.09 -13.98 6.24
C VAL A 30 28.65 -15.32 5.65
N THR A 31 27.50 -15.80 6.13
CA THR A 31 26.75 -16.87 5.47
C THR A 31 25.72 -16.25 4.53
N ARG A 32 25.68 -16.72 3.28
CA ARG A 32 24.67 -16.28 2.30
C ARG A 32 23.54 -17.31 2.21
N CYS A 33 22.33 -16.79 2.11
CA CYS A 33 21.14 -17.56 1.78
C CYS A 33 20.39 -16.76 0.72
N ASP A 34 20.36 -17.27 -0.51
CA ASP A 34 19.58 -16.66 -1.58
C ASP A 34 18.11 -17.07 -1.40
N LEU A 35 17.24 -16.07 -1.20
CA LEU A 35 15.81 -16.29 -1.05
C LEU A 35 15.19 -16.50 -2.44
N GLY A 36 15.27 -17.75 -2.92
CA GLY A 36 14.47 -18.31 -3.99
C GLY A 36 14.95 -18.02 -5.42
N GLU A 37 15.10 -19.09 -6.20
CA GLU A 37 14.89 -19.00 -7.64
C GLU A 37 13.39 -18.77 -7.91
N ALA A 38 13.05 -18.09 -9.01
CA ALA A 38 11.66 -17.75 -9.34
C ALA A 38 10.69 -18.95 -9.28
N PHE A 39 11.19 -20.16 -9.54
CA PHE A 39 10.42 -21.40 -9.48
C PHE A 39 9.95 -21.79 -8.06
N GLU A 40 10.81 -21.66 -7.03
CA GLU A 40 10.44 -22.00 -5.65
C GLU A 40 9.43 -21.00 -5.10
N SER A 41 9.63 -19.71 -5.41
CA SER A 41 8.70 -18.65 -5.02
C SER A 41 7.28 -18.88 -5.56
N GLY A 42 7.14 -19.43 -6.78
CA GLY A 42 5.83 -19.74 -7.36
C GLY A 42 5.08 -20.83 -6.58
N LYS A 43 5.77 -21.87 -6.10
CA LYS A 43 5.15 -22.93 -5.29
C LYS A 43 4.68 -22.40 -3.93
N ASP A 44 5.50 -21.57 -3.28
CA ASP A 44 5.15 -20.97 -2.00
C ASP A 44 3.99 -19.98 -2.13
N ILE A 45 3.97 -19.18 -3.21
CA ILE A 45 2.84 -18.29 -3.52
C ILE A 45 1.57 -19.11 -3.79
N ALA A 46 1.66 -20.21 -4.55
CA ALA A 46 0.49 -21.07 -4.80
C ALA A 46 -0.08 -21.63 -3.49
N LYS A 47 0.79 -22.15 -2.62
CA LYS A 47 0.39 -22.63 -1.28
C LYS A 47 -0.25 -21.52 -0.46
N TYR A 48 0.39 -20.36 -0.40
CA TYR A 48 -0.12 -19.19 0.31
C TYR A 48 -1.49 -18.74 -0.20
N LEU A 49 -1.69 -18.68 -1.52
CA LEU A 49 -2.98 -18.33 -2.14
C LEU A 49 -4.08 -19.32 -1.75
N ARG A 50 -3.84 -20.63 -1.88
CA ARG A 50 -4.83 -21.66 -1.51
C ARG A 50 -5.27 -21.54 -0.05
N GLU A 51 -4.30 -21.46 0.86
CA GLU A 51 -4.59 -21.35 2.30
C GLU A 51 -5.39 -20.08 2.62
N ARG A 52 -5.09 -18.97 1.95
CA ARG A 52 -5.72 -17.67 2.21
C ARG A 52 -7.08 -17.51 1.54
N PHE A 53 -7.28 -18.06 0.35
CA PHE A 53 -8.61 -18.10 -0.27
C PHE A 53 -9.58 -18.95 0.56
N GLU A 54 -9.14 -20.12 1.02
CA GLU A 54 -9.98 -20.95 1.90
C GLU A 54 -10.26 -20.21 3.23
N LYS A 55 -9.29 -19.45 3.75
CA LYS A 55 -9.52 -18.59 4.90
C LYS A 55 -10.58 -17.52 4.62
N ILE A 56 -10.49 -16.79 3.50
CA ILE A 56 -11.47 -15.78 3.09
C ILE A 56 -12.87 -16.40 2.99
N ARG A 57 -13.00 -17.55 2.32
CA ARG A 57 -14.26 -18.28 2.18
C ARG A 57 -14.89 -18.58 3.54
N ARG A 58 -14.10 -19.07 4.51
CA ARG A 58 -14.58 -19.35 5.87
C ARG A 58 -14.99 -18.08 6.64
N GLU A 59 -14.19 -17.01 6.54
CA GLU A 59 -14.46 -15.76 7.25
C GLU A 59 -15.69 -15.01 6.73
N HIS A 60 -16.01 -15.17 5.45
CA HIS A 60 -17.21 -14.62 4.83
C HIS A 60 -18.46 -15.50 5.04
N GLY A 61 -18.28 -16.76 5.44
CA GLY A 61 -19.34 -17.60 6.01
C GLY A 61 -20.56 -17.76 5.09
N CYS A 62 -21.72 -17.27 5.53
CA CYS A 62 -23.00 -17.45 4.82
C CYS A 62 -23.03 -16.77 3.44
N THR A 63 -22.31 -15.66 3.24
CA THR A 63 -22.28 -14.97 1.94
C THR A 63 -21.58 -15.82 0.87
N MET A 64 -20.67 -16.69 1.29
CA MET A 64 -19.89 -17.59 0.44
C MET A 64 -20.40 -19.05 0.48
N ALA A 65 -21.51 -19.34 1.15
CA ALA A 65 -22.01 -20.72 1.31
C ALA A 65 -22.44 -21.37 -0.02
N HIS A 66 -22.79 -20.57 -1.02
CA HIS A 66 -23.17 -21.03 -2.36
C HIS A 66 -21.96 -21.34 -3.26
N VAL A 67 -20.75 -20.98 -2.82
CA VAL A 67 -19.53 -21.08 -3.62
C VAL A 67 -18.84 -22.43 -3.35
N PRO A 68 -18.30 -23.12 -4.38
CA PRO A 68 -17.64 -24.41 -4.22
C PRO A 68 -16.48 -24.38 -3.21
N GLN A 69 -16.21 -25.52 -2.59
CA GLN A 69 -15.10 -25.65 -1.63
C GLN A 69 -13.73 -25.47 -2.31
N GLU A 70 -13.65 -25.79 -3.60
CA GLU A 70 -12.45 -25.65 -4.41
C GLU A 70 -12.19 -24.20 -4.83
N TRP A 71 -13.07 -23.24 -4.52
CA TRP A 71 -12.90 -21.85 -4.93
C TRP A 71 -11.55 -21.26 -4.46
N PRO A 72 -10.84 -20.53 -5.34
CA PRO A 72 -11.25 -20.08 -6.68
C PRO A 72 -10.98 -21.09 -7.81
N GLY A 73 -10.49 -22.29 -7.51
CA GLY A 73 -10.07 -23.30 -8.46
C GLY A 73 -8.59 -23.18 -8.79
N GLU A 74 -7.94 -24.31 -9.07
CA GLU A 74 -6.48 -24.36 -9.26
C GLU A 74 -6.03 -23.55 -10.48
N GLY A 75 -6.83 -23.48 -11.55
CA GLY A 75 -6.50 -22.66 -12.72
C GLY A 75 -6.36 -21.17 -12.39
N ILE A 76 -7.26 -20.63 -11.56
CA ILE A 76 -7.19 -19.24 -11.10
C ILE A 76 -5.99 -19.04 -10.17
N VAL A 77 -5.70 -20.00 -9.28
CA VAL A 77 -4.51 -19.95 -8.43
C VAL A 77 -3.24 -19.86 -9.28
N GLN A 78 -3.10 -20.71 -10.30
CA GLN A 78 -1.92 -20.70 -11.17
C GLN A 78 -1.80 -19.41 -11.99
N LEU A 79 -2.92 -18.85 -12.45
CA LEU A 79 -2.93 -17.55 -13.11
C LEU A 79 -2.41 -16.43 -12.18
N LEU A 80 -2.88 -16.40 -10.93
CA LEU A 80 -2.41 -15.42 -9.94
C LEU A 80 -0.94 -15.62 -9.56
N VAL A 81 -0.45 -16.87 -9.51
CA VAL A 81 0.98 -17.19 -9.32
C VAL A 81 1.81 -16.63 -10.48
N GLN A 82 1.34 -16.81 -11.71
CA GLN A 82 2.01 -16.27 -12.89
C GLN A 82 2.08 -14.74 -12.84
N ARG A 83 0.95 -14.06 -12.58
CA ARG A 83 0.88 -12.60 -12.44
C ARG A 83 1.71 -12.06 -11.28
N ALA A 84 1.88 -12.85 -10.21
CA ALA A 84 2.73 -12.46 -9.09
C ALA A 84 4.21 -12.38 -9.49
N CYS A 85 4.65 -13.11 -10.53
CA CYS A 85 6.05 -13.13 -10.98
C CYS A 85 7.07 -13.32 -9.82
N GLY A 86 6.75 -14.23 -8.89
CA GLY A 86 7.56 -14.49 -7.69
C GLY A 86 7.43 -13.46 -6.57
N GLN A 87 6.56 -12.46 -6.70
CA GLN A 87 6.41 -11.38 -5.74
C GLN A 87 5.22 -11.62 -4.82
N PHE A 88 5.51 -11.94 -3.55
CA PHE A 88 4.49 -12.06 -2.53
C PHE A 88 3.65 -10.79 -2.33
N VAL A 89 4.20 -9.60 -2.62
CA VAL A 89 3.44 -8.35 -2.49
C VAL A 89 2.18 -8.40 -3.36
N TYR A 90 2.27 -8.87 -4.61
CA TYR A 90 1.11 -9.03 -5.48
C TYR A 90 0.05 -9.94 -4.84
N ALA A 91 0.44 -11.17 -4.46
CA ALA A 91 -0.46 -12.14 -3.86
C ALA A 91 -1.12 -11.61 -2.57
N THR A 92 -0.33 -10.97 -1.70
CA THR A 92 -0.84 -10.39 -0.44
C THR A 92 -1.80 -9.23 -0.69
N THR A 93 -1.53 -8.36 -1.68
CA THR A 93 -2.41 -7.25 -2.05
C THR A 93 -3.72 -7.75 -2.66
N VAL A 94 -3.66 -8.75 -3.56
CA VAL A 94 -4.85 -9.39 -4.15
C VAL A 94 -5.74 -10.00 -3.06
N LEU A 95 -5.18 -10.82 -2.17
CA LEU A 95 -5.96 -11.47 -1.11
C LEU A 95 -6.57 -10.46 -0.15
N LYS A 96 -5.86 -9.37 0.18
CA LYS A 96 -6.41 -8.30 1.02
C LYS A 96 -7.52 -7.52 0.33
N TYR A 97 -7.40 -7.30 -0.97
CA TYR A 97 -8.44 -6.65 -1.76
C TYR A 97 -9.71 -7.50 -1.87
N ILE A 98 -9.54 -8.81 -2.07
CA ILE A 98 -10.65 -9.77 -2.18
C ILE A 98 -11.31 -10.03 -0.83
N GLY A 99 -10.52 -10.10 0.25
CA GLY A 99 -11.02 -10.40 1.59
C GLY A 99 -11.72 -9.24 2.29
N ASP A 100 -11.82 -8.07 1.65
CA ASP A 100 -12.50 -6.90 2.21
C ASP A 100 -13.99 -7.20 2.44
N TYR A 101 -14.53 -6.85 3.61
CA TYR A 101 -15.87 -7.30 4.06
C TYR A 101 -17.05 -6.55 3.45
N LEU A 102 -16.81 -5.45 2.72
CA LEU A 102 -17.91 -4.65 2.15
C LEU A 102 -18.48 -5.22 0.86
N ASP A 103 -17.73 -6.05 0.14
CA ASP A 103 -18.14 -6.60 -1.15
C ASP A 103 -17.97 -8.11 -1.18
N LEU A 104 -18.60 -8.75 -2.16
CA LEU A 104 -18.49 -10.18 -2.33
C LEU A 104 -17.08 -10.57 -2.83
N PRO A 105 -16.40 -11.51 -2.17
CA PRO A 105 -15.08 -11.98 -2.61
C PRO A 105 -15.06 -12.47 -4.06
N THR A 106 -16.15 -13.05 -4.54
CA THR A 106 -16.32 -13.51 -5.92
C THR A 106 -16.26 -12.36 -6.93
N GLU A 107 -17.01 -11.28 -6.68
CA GLU A 107 -17.02 -10.09 -7.55
C GLU A 107 -15.67 -9.38 -7.54
N ARG A 108 -15.05 -9.24 -6.36
CA ARG A 108 -13.70 -8.66 -6.23
C ARG A 108 -12.65 -9.50 -6.96
N LEU A 109 -12.76 -10.83 -6.90
CA LEU A 109 -11.88 -11.72 -7.67
C LEU A 109 -12.07 -11.52 -9.17
N GLU A 110 -13.31 -11.46 -9.67
CA GLU A 110 -13.59 -11.20 -11.10
C GLU A 110 -12.98 -9.89 -11.57
N ILE A 111 -13.07 -8.83 -10.77
CA ILE A 111 -12.39 -7.56 -11.05
C ILE A 111 -10.89 -7.76 -11.25
N ILE A 112 -10.22 -8.52 -10.37
CA ILE A 112 -8.79 -8.80 -10.51
C ILE A 112 -8.49 -9.61 -11.77
N LEU A 113 -9.31 -10.61 -12.07
CA LEU A 113 -9.13 -11.46 -13.26
C LEU A 113 -9.27 -10.66 -14.56
N ASN A 114 -10.17 -9.67 -14.58
CA ASN A 114 -10.42 -8.80 -15.72
C ASN A 114 -9.36 -7.70 -15.94
N ILE A 115 -8.38 -7.56 -15.04
CA ILE A 115 -7.24 -6.68 -15.27
C ILE A 115 -6.40 -7.27 -16.42
N THR A 116 -6.28 -6.51 -17.51
CA THR A 116 -5.43 -6.84 -18.66
C THR A 116 -4.26 -5.86 -18.73
N VAL A 117 -3.07 -6.41 -18.95
CA VAL A 117 -1.86 -5.61 -19.18
C VAL A 117 -1.82 -5.19 -20.65
N PRO A 118 -1.83 -3.88 -20.96
CA PRO A 118 -1.61 -3.41 -22.32
C PRO A 118 -0.24 -3.85 -22.85
N GLU A 119 -0.13 -4.20 -24.13
CA GLU A 119 1.13 -4.66 -24.74
C GLU A 119 2.26 -3.64 -24.64
N ASP A 120 1.92 -2.36 -24.61
CA ASP A 120 2.82 -1.21 -24.55
C ASP A 120 3.02 -0.67 -23.11
N TYR A 121 2.57 -1.40 -22.09
CA TYR A 121 2.68 -0.96 -20.70
C TYR A 121 4.11 -1.11 -20.17
N ASP A 122 4.88 -0.02 -20.28
CA ASP A 122 6.28 0.07 -19.83
C ASP A 122 6.37 0.19 -18.29
N SER A 123 6.38 -0.95 -17.62
CA SER A 123 6.63 -1.05 -16.17
C SER A 123 7.43 -2.31 -15.83
N PRO A 124 8.34 -2.25 -14.84
CA PRO A 124 8.99 -3.45 -14.31
C PRO A 124 8.01 -4.41 -13.63
N TYR A 125 6.84 -3.93 -13.20
CA TYR A 125 5.85 -4.67 -12.41
C TYR A 125 4.42 -4.41 -12.91
N PRO A 126 4.08 -4.77 -14.16
CA PRO A 126 2.84 -4.34 -14.81
C PRO A 126 1.58 -4.80 -14.07
N ASP A 127 1.50 -6.09 -13.69
CA ASP A 127 0.35 -6.63 -12.95
C ASP A 127 0.15 -5.95 -11.58
N LEU A 128 1.24 -5.62 -10.88
CA LEU A 128 1.19 -4.97 -9.58
C LEU A 128 0.75 -3.50 -9.71
N ASP A 129 1.24 -2.80 -10.72
CA ASP A 129 0.88 -1.40 -10.98
C ASP A 129 -0.59 -1.27 -11.36
N LEU A 130 -1.09 -2.16 -12.22
CA LEU A 130 -2.50 -2.18 -12.60
C LEU A 130 -3.40 -2.58 -11.43
N LEU A 131 -2.95 -3.48 -10.56
CA LEU A 131 -3.65 -3.78 -9.31
C LEU A 131 -3.75 -2.53 -8.42
N TYR A 132 -2.66 -1.77 -8.26
CA TYR A 132 -2.68 -0.51 -7.51
C TYR A 132 -3.60 0.53 -8.14
N LEU A 133 -3.57 0.68 -9.46
CA LEU A 133 -4.49 1.56 -10.19
C LEU A 133 -5.95 1.16 -9.97
N GLN A 134 -6.25 -0.13 -10.00
CA GLN A 134 -7.60 -0.64 -9.75
C GLN A 134 -8.07 -0.33 -8.34
N ILE A 135 -7.22 -0.56 -7.33
CA ILE A 135 -7.50 -0.24 -5.92
C ILE A 135 -7.78 1.26 -5.74
N LEU A 136 -6.93 2.12 -6.34
CA LEU A 136 -7.08 3.57 -6.26
C LEU A 136 -8.31 4.09 -7.02
N SER A 137 -8.72 3.42 -8.09
CA SER A 137 -9.90 3.81 -8.88
C SER A 137 -11.23 3.62 -8.16
N ALA A 138 -11.27 2.77 -7.13
CA ALA A 138 -12.46 2.56 -6.31
C ALA A 138 -12.86 3.80 -5.50
N SER A 139 -11.93 4.74 -5.30
CA SER A 139 -12.18 5.96 -4.52
C SER A 139 -13.01 6.99 -5.30
N LYS A 140 -14.13 7.41 -4.72
CA LYS A 140 -15.04 8.41 -5.31
C LYS A 140 -14.54 9.85 -5.24
N GLN A 141 -13.66 10.19 -4.29
CA GLN A 141 -13.13 11.54 -4.08
C GLN A 141 -11.63 11.53 -4.36
N LYS A 142 -11.27 11.66 -5.64
CA LYS A 142 -9.89 11.48 -6.11
C LYS A 142 -8.98 12.60 -5.63
N GLU A 143 -9.49 13.82 -5.57
CA GLU A 143 -8.76 14.99 -5.10
C GLU A 143 -8.39 14.84 -3.63
N LEU A 144 -9.36 14.49 -2.78
CA LEU A 144 -9.13 14.22 -1.37
C LEU A 144 -8.18 13.03 -1.15
N LEU A 145 -8.34 11.97 -1.95
CA LEU A 145 -7.44 10.83 -1.91
C LEU A 145 -5.99 11.25 -2.16
N LEU A 146 -5.74 12.05 -3.20
CA LEU A 146 -4.40 12.51 -3.54
C LEU A 146 -3.81 13.43 -2.48
N GLU A 147 -4.62 14.34 -1.94
CA GLU A 147 -4.22 15.23 -0.85
C GLU A 147 -3.77 14.45 0.40
N VAL A 148 -4.53 13.44 0.80
CA VAL A 148 -4.19 12.62 1.97
C VAL A 148 -3.02 11.70 1.65
N LEU A 149 -2.95 11.06 0.47
CA LEU A 149 -1.79 10.24 0.09
C LEU A 149 -0.51 11.07 0.10
N ALA A 150 -0.54 12.30 -0.41
CA ALA A 150 0.59 13.21 -0.32
C ALA A 150 0.97 13.53 1.13
N HIS A 151 -0.01 13.68 2.03
CA HIS A 151 0.26 13.83 3.45
C HIS A 151 0.90 12.57 4.07
N LEU A 152 0.38 11.38 3.77
CA LEU A 152 0.88 10.10 4.28
C LEU A 152 2.31 9.81 3.81
N LEU A 153 2.66 10.25 2.61
CA LEU A 153 3.95 9.96 1.99
C LEU A 153 5.06 10.95 2.36
N ARG A 154 4.78 12.00 3.13
CA ARG A 154 5.79 13.02 3.47
C ARG A 154 7.05 12.38 4.08
N PRO A 155 8.23 12.57 3.47
CA PRO A 155 9.44 11.99 4.01
C PRO A 155 9.95 12.80 5.20
N GLY A 156 10.01 12.13 6.37
CA GLY A 156 10.74 12.51 7.58
C GLY A 156 10.26 13.79 8.28
N PRO A 157 10.70 14.01 9.53
CA PRO A 157 10.32 15.19 10.29
C PRO A 157 10.80 16.44 9.56
N ASP A 158 9.86 17.35 9.31
CA ASP A 158 10.16 18.66 8.75
C ASP A 158 10.51 19.57 9.92
N ILE A 159 11.76 20.03 9.99
CA ILE A 159 12.33 20.77 11.14
C ILE A 159 11.48 22.02 11.49
N PHE A 160 10.64 22.48 10.55
CA PHE A 160 9.79 23.65 10.65
C PHE A 160 8.35 23.36 11.13
N LEU A 161 7.92 22.10 11.24
CA LEU A 161 6.56 21.75 11.63
C LEU A 161 6.53 21.12 13.02
N ASN A 162 5.55 21.53 13.83
CA ASN A 162 5.25 20.89 15.10
C ASN A 162 4.87 19.41 14.87
N HIS A 163 5.37 18.48 15.70
CA HIS A 163 5.14 17.02 15.60
C HIS A 163 3.67 16.61 15.40
N GLN A 164 2.70 17.42 15.86
CA GLN A 164 1.27 17.19 15.61
C GLN A 164 0.89 17.18 14.11
N TYR A 165 1.67 17.81 13.23
CA TYR A 165 1.48 17.83 11.77
C TYR A 165 2.20 16.70 11.04
N GLU A 166 2.95 15.88 11.77
CA GLU A 166 3.58 14.64 11.28
C GLU A 166 2.71 13.41 11.54
N GLN A 167 1.67 13.57 12.38
CA GLN A 167 0.73 12.50 12.67
C GLN A 167 -0.18 12.25 11.48
N THR A 168 -0.31 10.98 11.14
CA THR A 168 -1.12 10.49 10.03
C THR A 168 -2.36 9.74 10.52
N SER A 169 -2.78 10.00 11.76
CA SER A 169 -3.99 9.40 12.33
C SER A 169 -5.25 9.95 11.67
N SER A 170 -6.33 9.16 11.70
CA SER A 170 -7.62 9.60 11.15
C SER A 170 -8.07 10.92 11.76
N ARG A 171 -7.93 11.09 13.08
CA ARG A 171 -8.29 12.33 13.78
C ARG A 171 -7.51 13.53 13.26
N CYS A 172 -6.19 13.38 13.09
CA CYS A 172 -5.32 14.47 12.63
C CYS A 172 -5.61 14.85 11.19
N ILE A 173 -5.79 13.87 10.30
CA ILE A 173 -6.15 14.10 8.90
C ILE A 173 -7.53 14.77 8.82
N GLU A 174 -8.54 14.29 9.55
CA GLU A 174 -9.87 14.91 9.54
C GLU A 174 -9.83 16.37 10.00
N GLY A 175 -9.06 16.66 11.05
CA GLY A 175 -8.85 18.02 11.53
C GLY A 175 -8.10 18.91 10.52
N LEU A 176 -7.05 18.38 9.88
CA LEU A 176 -6.23 19.12 8.92
C LEU A 176 -7.01 19.47 7.65
N PHE A 177 -7.83 18.54 7.16
CA PHE A 177 -8.57 18.67 5.91
C PHE A 177 -9.99 19.22 6.08
N PHE A 178 -10.40 19.53 7.31
CA PHE A 178 -11.77 19.98 7.67
C PHE A 178 -12.84 18.98 7.26
N LEU A 179 -12.58 17.70 7.52
CA LEU A 179 -13.49 16.61 7.21
C LEU A 179 -14.37 16.30 8.43
N ALA A 180 -15.56 15.78 8.17
CA ALA A 180 -16.39 15.22 9.22
C ALA A 180 -15.71 14.00 9.87
N LYS A 181 -15.99 13.76 11.15
CA LYS A 181 -15.48 12.58 11.86
C LYS A 181 -15.90 11.30 11.13
N GLY A 182 -14.96 10.37 10.92
CA GLY A 182 -15.16 9.12 10.19
C GLY A 182 -15.09 9.25 8.66
N LYS A 183 -14.87 10.47 8.13
CA LYS A 183 -14.74 10.69 6.68
C LYS A 183 -13.47 10.04 6.14
N VAL A 184 -12.37 10.05 6.89
CA VAL A 184 -11.15 9.36 6.46
C VAL A 184 -11.38 7.85 6.43
N ARG A 185 -11.98 7.27 7.48
CA ARG A 185 -12.30 5.84 7.49
C ARG A 185 -13.15 5.44 6.29
N THR A 186 -14.23 6.16 6.02
CA THR A 186 -15.14 5.85 4.90
C THR A 186 -14.49 6.04 3.54
N GLN A 187 -13.63 7.06 3.36
CA GLN A 187 -12.99 7.34 2.09
C GLN A 187 -11.84 6.37 1.77
N PHE A 188 -11.13 5.90 2.80
CA PHE A 188 -9.96 5.05 2.68
C PHE A 188 -10.26 3.57 2.93
N PHE A 189 -11.51 3.23 3.24
CA PHE A 189 -11.93 1.86 3.51
C PHE A 189 -11.48 0.89 2.40
N GLY A 190 -11.77 1.20 1.13
CA GLY A 190 -11.37 0.33 0.01
C GLY A 190 -9.86 0.25 -0.27
N LEU A 191 -9.02 0.85 0.57
CA LEU A 191 -7.56 0.91 0.42
C LEU A 191 -6.82 0.08 1.49
N HIS A 192 -7.50 -0.73 2.31
CA HIS A 192 -6.88 -1.61 3.31
C HIS A 192 -5.86 -2.62 2.73
N SER A 193 -5.92 -2.88 1.43
CA SER A 193 -4.95 -3.71 0.69
C SER A 193 -3.58 -3.04 0.53
N VAL A 194 -3.53 -1.71 0.55
CA VAL A 194 -2.29 -0.91 0.36
C VAL A 194 -1.96 0.01 1.54
N LEU A 195 -2.95 0.32 2.37
CA LEU A 195 -2.82 1.10 3.60
C LEU A 195 -3.13 0.25 4.84
N ASN A 196 -2.44 0.54 5.92
CA ASN A 196 -2.80 0.08 7.25
C ASN A 196 -3.56 1.20 7.96
N ILE A 197 -4.87 1.02 8.10
CA ILE A 197 -5.77 1.98 8.74
C ILE A 197 -6.18 1.34 10.09
N PRO A 198 -5.71 1.87 11.22
CA PRO A 198 -5.99 1.30 12.54
C PRO A 198 -7.44 1.55 12.99
N ASP A 199 -7.92 0.74 13.93
CA ASP A 199 -9.26 0.93 14.51
C ASP A 199 -9.32 2.11 15.48
N ASN A 200 -8.22 2.39 16.16
CA ASN A 200 -8.07 3.58 16.97
C ASN A 200 -7.77 4.79 16.08
N ASP A 201 -8.63 5.80 16.12
CA ASP A 201 -8.50 7.02 15.31
C ASP A 201 -7.31 7.91 15.69
N ASP A 202 -6.64 7.61 16.80
CA ASP A 202 -5.40 8.27 17.25
C ASP A 202 -4.12 7.61 16.73
N ASP A 203 -4.21 6.37 16.24
CA ASP A 203 -3.06 5.64 15.71
C ASP A 203 -2.79 6.07 14.25
N ASN A 204 -1.51 6.08 13.87
CA ASN A 204 -1.08 6.54 12.56
C ASN A 204 -1.50 5.57 11.43
N ILE A 205 -2.07 6.13 10.36
CA ILE A 205 -2.23 5.43 9.09
C ILE A 205 -0.86 5.31 8.42
N THR A 206 -0.53 4.11 7.94
CA THR A 206 0.75 3.83 7.28
C THR A 206 0.57 3.09 5.97
N VAL A 207 1.55 3.20 5.07
CA VAL A 207 1.55 2.43 3.82
C VAL A 207 2.06 1.01 4.11
N ARG A 208 1.39 -0.03 3.58
CA ARG A 208 1.79 -1.44 3.80
C ARG A 208 3.06 -1.84 3.07
N HIS A 209 3.27 -1.29 1.89
CA HIS A 209 4.27 -1.80 0.96
C HIS A 209 5.12 -0.66 0.39
N ALA A 210 6.44 -0.78 0.49
CA ALA A 210 7.36 0.18 -0.12
C ALA A 210 7.15 0.25 -1.66
N SER A 211 6.79 -0.86 -2.31
CA SER A 211 6.47 -0.89 -3.74
C SER A 211 5.29 0.02 -4.12
N PHE A 212 4.32 0.22 -3.21
CA PHE A 212 3.21 1.14 -3.43
C PHE A 212 3.67 2.60 -3.33
N VAL A 213 4.57 2.89 -2.38
CA VAL A 213 5.23 4.20 -2.27
C VAL A 213 6.03 4.49 -3.55
N ASP A 214 6.84 3.53 -4.00
CA ASP A 214 7.63 3.65 -5.23
C ASP A 214 6.75 3.86 -6.46
N PHE A 215 5.60 3.18 -6.53
CA PHE A 215 4.60 3.36 -7.57
C PHE A 215 4.01 4.78 -7.57
N LEU A 216 3.55 5.28 -6.42
CA LEU A 216 2.97 6.62 -6.30
C LEU A 216 3.97 7.73 -6.62
N TYR A 217 5.26 7.47 -6.42
CA TYR A 217 6.33 8.40 -6.72
C TYR A 217 6.87 8.32 -8.15
N ASP A 218 6.34 7.43 -8.97
CA ASP A 218 6.69 7.32 -10.37
C ASP A 218 5.48 7.74 -11.23
N LYS A 219 5.60 8.90 -11.88
CA LYS A 219 4.53 9.46 -12.71
C LYS A 219 4.18 8.58 -13.90
N LYS A 220 5.13 7.83 -14.45
CA LYS A 220 4.86 6.92 -15.58
C LYS A 220 3.99 5.75 -15.12
N ARG A 221 4.26 5.21 -13.94
CA ARG A 221 3.54 4.06 -13.38
C ARG A 221 2.17 4.45 -12.81
N SER A 222 2.09 5.51 -12.03
CA SER A 222 0.87 5.94 -11.31
C SER A 222 -0.02 6.92 -12.07
N GLY A 223 0.49 7.57 -13.11
CA GLY A 223 -0.27 8.50 -13.95
C GLY A 223 -0.93 9.61 -13.13
N ARG A 224 -2.27 9.64 -13.12
CA ARG A 224 -3.06 10.64 -12.38
C ARG A 224 -2.97 10.51 -10.85
N TYR A 225 -2.44 9.40 -10.35
CA TYR A 225 -2.24 9.18 -8.91
C TYR A 225 -0.83 9.54 -8.43
N TYR A 226 -0.03 10.15 -9.30
CA TYR A 226 1.32 10.58 -8.97
C TYR A 226 1.35 11.57 -7.81
N VAL A 227 2.25 11.33 -6.87
CA VAL A 227 2.57 12.20 -5.74
C VAL A 227 4.00 12.71 -5.91
N SER A 228 4.22 14.01 -5.81
CA SER A 228 5.59 14.57 -5.96
C SER A 228 6.41 14.42 -4.68
N LYS A 229 7.69 14.04 -4.82
CA LYS A 229 8.70 14.09 -3.74
C LYS A 229 9.31 15.47 -3.50
N SER A 230 9.09 16.42 -4.42
CA SER A 230 9.77 17.72 -4.43
C SER A 230 9.47 18.53 -3.16
N GLN A 231 10.47 19.21 -2.61
CA GLN A 231 10.28 20.10 -1.46
C GLN A 231 9.32 21.25 -1.76
N GLU A 232 9.32 21.74 -3.00
CA GLU A 232 8.45 22.80 -3.47
C GLU A 232 6.97 22.39 -3.36
N ALA A 233 6.60 21.23 -3.91
CA ALA A 233 5.25 20.69 -3.76
C ALA A 233 4.84 20.46 -2.28
N ARG A 234 5.81 20.12 -1.41
CA ARG A 234 5.54 20.01 0.04
C ARG A 234 5.20 21.36 0.65
N HIS A 235 6.01 22.39 0.37
CA HIS A 235 5.77 23.74 0.89
C HIS A 235 4.46 24.33 0.36
N GLU A 236 4.14 24.11 -0.92
CA GLU A 236 2.87 24.51 -1.51
C GLU A 236 1.68 23.85 -0.82
N GLN A 237 1.75 22.54 -0.55
CA GLN A 237 0.70 21.82 0.18
C GLN A 237 0.54 22.34 1.61
N ILE A 238 1.64 22.56 2.34
CA ILE A 238 1.59 23.10 3.69
C ILE A 238 0.99 24.50 3.69
N ALA A 239 1.46 25.39 2.80
CA ALA A 239 0.93 26.74 2.66
C ALA A 239 -0.56 26.71 2.33
N PHE A 240 -0.98 25.83 1.43
CA PHE A 240 -2.39 25.61 1.10
C PHE A 240 -3.20 25.19 2.33
N TYR A 241 -2.73 24.25 3.15
CA TYR A 241 -3.42 23.83 4.39
C TYR A 241 -3.53 24.96 5.41
N LEU A 242 -2.45 25.72 5.61
CA LEU A 242 -2.45 26.85 6.52
C LEU A 242 -3.43 27.94 6.06
N LEU A 243 -3.45 28.25 4.77
CA LEU A 243 -4.41 29.21 4.19
C LEU A 243 -5.85 28.73 4.32
N LYS A 244 -6.11 27.44 4.07
CA LYS A 244 -7.44 26.84 4.25
C LYS A 244 -7.90 26.94 5.70
N ARG A 245 -6.99 26.73 6.66
CA ARG A 245 -7.28 26.84 8.09
C ARG A 245 -7.55 28.27 8.55
N ILE A 246 -6.73 29.23 8.09
CA ILE A 246 -6.93 30.65 8.37
C ILE A 246 -8.29 31.10 7.80
N SER A 247 -8.60 30.74 6.55
CA SER A 247 -9.88 31.09 5.92
C SER A 247 -11.09 30.56 6.69
N SER A 248 -11.05 29.29 7.13
CA SER A 248 -12.13 28.69 7.92
C SER A 248 -12.28 29.35 9.30
N SER A 249 -11.18 29.73 9.95
CA SER A 249 -11.21 30.45 11.24
C SER A 249 -11.85 31.84 11.12
N ILE A 250 -11.58 32.55 10.01
CA ILE A 250 -12.17 33.87 9.75
C ILE A 250 -13.69 33.77 9.53
N LYS A 251 -14.16 32.74 8.80
CA LYS A 251 -15.60 32.51 8.57
C LYS A 251 -16.35 32.14 9.86
N GLY A 252 -15.71 31.39 10.76
CA GLY A 252 -16.30 31.05 12.07
C GLY A 252 -16.52 32.27 12.98
N HIS A 253 -15.65 33.29 12.89
CA HIS A 253 -15.80 34.52 13.69
C HIS A 253 -16.88 35.48 13.15
N GLN A 254 -17.21 35.43 11.86
CA GLN A 254 -18.31 36.24 11.32
C GLN A 254 -19.69 35.73 11.73
N HIS A 255 -19.84 34.42 11.98
CA HIS A 255 -21.11 33.81 12.43
C HIS A 255 -21.39 34.00 13.94
N LEU A 256 -20.40 34.39 14.74
CA LEU A 256 -20.55 34.63 16.18
C LEU A 256 -20.86 36.11 16.51
N ASN A 257 -20.73 37.00 15.52
CA ASN A 257 -20.95 38.45 15.67
C ASN A 257 -22.21 38.95 14.94
N SER A 258 -23.10 38.05 14.53
CA SER A 258 -24.38 38.34 13.84
C SER A 258 -25.56 37.79 14.62
#